data_AF-A0A645AJI6-F1
#
_entry.id   AF-A0A645AJI6-F1
#
_cell.length_a   1.000
_cell.length_b   1.000
_cell.length_c   1.000
_cell.angle_alpha   90.00
_cell.angle_beta   90.00
_cell.angle_gamma   90.00
#
_symmetry.space_group_name_H-M   'P 1'
#
loop_
_entity.id
_entity.type
_entity.pdbx_description
1 polymer ?
#
loop_
_entity_poly.entity_id
_entity_poly.type
_entity_poly.pdbx_seq_one_letter_code
_entity_poly.pdbx_strand_id
1 'polypeptide(L)' 'MQVFTLEELNNAHKALLSTLHKCEKIEGAKLGISQQTLLTRRIFALKVALTLIEREATKLEEES' A
#
# COMPACT_ATOMS: atom_id res chain seq x y z
N MET A 1 19.06 0.70 10.70
CA MET A 1 17.61 0.57 10.44
C MET A 1 17.04 1.96 10.60
N GLN A 2 16.28 2.47 9.61
CA GLN A 2 15.61 3.76 9.79
C GLN A 2 14.50 3.57 10.84
N VAL A 3 14.46 4.46 11.83
CA VAL A 3 13.38 4.51 12.81
C VAL A 3 12.31 5.40 12.22
N PHE A 4 11.11 4.85 11.99
CA PHE A 4 9.95 5.61 11.55
C PHE A 4 9.12 5.97 12.77
N THR A 5 8.53 7.16 12.77
CA THR A 5 7.51 7.53 13.75
C THR A 5 6.16 6.92 13.39
N LEU A 6 5.30 6.72 14.40
CA LEU A 6 3.93 6.26 14.18
C LEU A 6 3.15 7.21 13.24
N GLU A 7 3.42 8.51 13.32
CA GLU A 7 2.83 9.51 12.42
C GLU A 7 3.26 9.31 10.96
N GLU A 8 4.55 9.08 10.70
CA GLU A 8 5.06 8.80 9.35
C GLU A 8 4.46 7.51 8.77
N LEU A 9 4.36 6.45 9.59
CA LEU A 9 3.73 5.19 9.18
C LEU A 9 2.25 5.40 8.83
N ASN A 10 1.50 6.13 9.67
CA ASN A 10 0.09 6.44 9.42
C ASN A 10 -0.11 7.30 8.17
N ASN A 11 0.75 8.29 7.95
CA ASN A 11 0.69 9.14 6.76
C ASN A 11 1.01 8.35 5.49
N ALA A 12 2.04 7.49 5.53
CA ALA A 12 2.37 6.59 4.43
C ALA A 12 1.22 5.61 4.14
N HIS A 13 0.63 5.00 5.18
CA HIS A 13 -0.51 4.10 5.06
C HIS A 13 -1.68 4.77 4.33
N LYS A 14 -2.11 5.96 4.79
CA LYS A 14 -3.21 6.72 4.16
C LYS A 14 -2.94 7.02 2.68
N ALA A 15 -1.72 7.43 2.35
CA ALA A 15 -1.33 7.74 0.97
C ALA A 15 -1.36 6.50 0.06
N LEU A 16 -0.82 5.38 0.53
CA LEU A 16 -0.82 4.12 -0.22
C LEU A 16 -2.22 3.53 -0.33
N LEU A 17 -3.04 3.63 0.72
CA LEU A 17 -4.43 3.16 0.71
C LEU A 17 -5.27 3.93 -0.31
N SER A 18 -5.12 5.26 -0.39
CA SER A 18 -5.76 6.07 -1.43
C SER A 18 -5.32 5.65 -2.84
N THR A 19 -4.03 5.37 -3.01
CA THR A 19 -3.47 4.91 -4.28
C THR A 19 -4.00 3.54 -4.67
N LEU A 20 -4.14 2.62 -3.70
CA LEU A 20 -4.72 1.30 -3.90
C LEU A 20 -6.18 1.41 -4.37
N HIS A 21 -6.99 2.21 -3.68
CA HIS A 21 -8.39 2.43 -4.06
C HIS A 21 -8.53 2.98 -5.49
N LYS A 22 -7.63 3.89 -5.89
CA LYS A 22 -7.61 4.40 -7.27
C LYS A 22 -7.28 3.28 -8.26
N CYS A 23 -6.31 2.42 -7.96
CA CYS A 23 -5.94 1.29 -8.80
C CYS A 23 -7.07 0.26 -8.93
N GLU A 24 -7.75 -0.08 -7.82
CA GLU A 24 -8.85 -1.04 -7.82
C GLU A 24 -10.09 -0.56 -8.58
N LYS A 25 -10.27 0.76 -8.69
CA LYS A 25 -11.35 1.36 -9.50
C LYS A 25 -11.08 1.36 -11.01
N ILE A 26 -9.86 1.04 -11.44
CA ILE A 26 -9.54 0.97 -12.87
C ILE A 26 -10.16 -0.30 -13.46
N GLU A 27 -11.01 -0.14 -14.45
CA GLU A 27 -11.65 -1.24 -15.17
C GLU A 27 -10.64 -1.97 -16.08
N GLY A 28 -10.04 -3.04 -15.56
CA GLY A 28 -8.97 -3.77 -16.24
C GLY A 28 -9.34 -4.34 -17.62
N ALA A 29 -10.62 -4.65 -17.84
CA ALA A 29 -11.10 -5.18 -19.13
C ALA A 29 -10.92 -4.20 -20.31
N LYS A 30 -10.77 -2.89 -20.03
CA LYS A 30 -10.54 -1.84 -21.05
C LYS A 30 -9.06 -1.59 -21.34
N LEU A 31 -8.15 -2.25 -20.63
CA LEU A 31 -6.71 -2.06 -20.75
C LEU A 31 -6.07 -3.10 -21.68
N GLY A 32 -4.95 -2.73 -22.31
CA GLY A 32 -4.10 -3.71 -23.01
C GLY A 32 -3.47 -4.72 -22.04
N ILE A 33 -3.02 -5.88 -22.54
CA ILE A 33 -2.49 -6.99 -21.71
C ILE A 33 -1.33 -6.54 -20.80
N SER A 34 -0.43 -5.69 -21.32
CA SER A 34 0.71 -5.15 -20.55
C SER A 34 0.25 -4.24 -19.41
N GLN A 35 -0.76 -3.41 -19.65
CA GLN A 35 -1.36 -2.52 -18.66
C GLN A 35 -2.13 -3.30 -17.59
N GLN A 36 -2.89 -4.34 -17.98
CA GLN A 36 -3.56 -5.24 -17.04
C GLN A 36 -2.54 -5.91 -16.11
N THR A 37 -1.47 -6.48 -16.68
CA THR A 37 -0.39 -7.11 -15.91
C THR A 37 0.25 -6.11 -14.94
N LEU A 38 0.55 -4.90 -15.39
CA LEU A 38 1.11 -3.84 -14.55
C LEU A 38 0.17 -3.44 -13.42
N LEU A 39 -1.13 -3.28 -13.70
CA LEU A 39 -2.15 -2.91 -12.72
C LEU A 39 -2.27 -3.98 -11.63
N THR A 40 -2.37 -5.26 -12.01
CA THR A 40 -2.44 -6.38 -11.06
C THR A 40 -1.20 -6.42 -10.17
N ARG A 41 0.00 -6.28 -10.74
CA ARG A 41 1.25 -6.27 -9.96
C ARG A 41 1.33 -5.07 -9.02
N ARG A 42 0.87 -3.90 -9.45
CA ARG A 42 0.83 -2.69 -8.62
C ARG A 42 -0.12 -2.85 -7.44
N ILE A 43 -1.32 -3.37 -7.66
CA ILE A 43 -2.30 -3.66 -6.60
C ILE A 43 -1.70 -4.63 -5.58
N PHE A 44 -1.06 -5.70 -6.05
CA PHE A 44 -0.41 -6.67 -5.17
C PHE A 44 0.69 -6.04 -4.32
N ALA A 45 1.59 -5.27 -4.93
CA ALA A 45 2.67 -4.58 -4.21
C ALA A 45 2.15 -3.58 -3.17
N LEU A 46 1.09 -2.83 -3.49
CA LEU A 46 0.45 -1.90 -2.55
C LEU A 46 -0.15 -2.63 -1.34
N LYS A 47 -0.81 -3.78 -1.56
CA LYS A 47 -1.34 -4.60 -0.45
C LYS A 47 -0.22 -5.10 0.46
N VAL A 48 0.86 -5.61 -0.11
CA VAL A 48 2.05 -6.03 0.67
C VAL A 48 2.64 -4.86 1.45
N ALA A 49 2.79 -3.69 0.83
CA ALA A 49 3.33 -2.51 1.50
C ALA A 49 2.47 -2.06 2.67
N LEU A 50 1.13 -2.04 2.51
CA LEU A 50 0.20 -1.71 3.58
C LEU A 50 0.32 -2.67 4.77
N THR A 51 0.35 -3.98 4.51
CA THR A 51 0.53 -5.00 5.57
C THR A 51 1.86 -4.82 6.31
N LEU A 52 2.94 -4.44 5.61
CA LEU A 52 4.23 -4.18 6.24
C LEU A 52 4.21 -2.94 7.13
N ILE A 53 3.53 -1.87 6.69
CA ILE A 53 3.35 -0.64 7.48
C ILE A 53 2.52 -0.92 8.73
N GLU A 54 1.39 -1.62 8.59
CA GLU A 54 0.53 -2.02 9.72
C GLU A 54 1.32 -2.84 10.75
N ARG A 55 2.09 -3.83 10.28
CA ARG A 55 2.94 -4.64 11.15
C ARG A 55 3.95 -3.80 11.94
N GLU A 56 4.55 -2.80 11.30
CA GLU A 56 5.53 -1.94 11.97
C GLU A 56 4.86 -0.96 12.94
N ALA A 57 3.68 -0.45 12.59
CA ALA A 57 2.90 0.43 13.48
C ALA A 57 2.47 -0.32 14.75
N THR A 58 1.96 -1.55 14.63
CA THR A 58 1.58 -2.37 15.79
C THR A 58 2.75 -2.62 16.74
N LYS A 59 3.94 -2.90 16.20
CA LYS A 59 5.14 -3.07 17.06
C LYS A 59 5.47 -1.80 17.84
N LEU A 60 5.42 -0.63 17.20
CA LEU A 60 5.71 0.63 17.89
C LEU A 60 4.67 0.97 18.97
N GLU A 61 3.40 0.59 18.76
CA GLU A 61 2.33 0.73 19.75
C GLU A 61 2.51 -0.23 20.93
N GLU A 62 3.02 -1.44 20.71
CA GLU A 62 3.31 -2.43 21.78
C GLU A 62 4.55 -2.07 22.61
N GLU A 63 5.48 -1.29 22.04
CA GLU A 63 6.74 -0.87 22.68
C GLU A 63 6.64 0.47 23.43
N SER A 64 5.51 1.18 23.34
CA SER A 64 5.26 2.50 23.96
C SER A 64 4.44 2.42 25.25
#